data_AF-A0A7S3JLE9-F1
#
_entry.id   AF-A0A7S3JLE9-F1
#
_cell.length_a   1.000
_cell.length_b   1.000
_cell.length_c   1.000
_cell.angle_alpha   90.00
_cell.angle_beta   90.00
_cell.angle_gamma   90.00
#
_symmetry.space_group_name_H-M   'P 1'
#
loop_
_entity.id
_entity.type
_entity.pdbx_description
1 polymer ?
#
loop_
_entity_poly.entity_id
_entity_poly.type
_entity_poly.pdbx_seq_one_letter_code
_entity_poly.pdbx_strand_id
1 'polypeptide(L)'
;NCIDMEQTLEKDPKSKLPLKLVINTKKVTLSKETFELVCKANSWKETSVEGEENIIWSCRNNYENYREFITTKETLAFSKFPQSSMVTHKNLLGFLMNYLRRFYPEAYSFVPTTYLMPKETEQF
;
A
#
# COMPACT_ATOMS: atom_id res chain seq x y z
N ASN A 1 -11.54 29.53 0.13
CA ASN A 1 -10.83 29.20 1.38
C ASN A 1 -10.06 27.90 1.18
N CYS A 2 -8.95 27.99 0.45
CA CYS A 2 -7.98 26.90 0.35
C CYS A 2 -7.24 26.86 1.68
N ILE A 3 -7.39 25.77 2.42
CA ILE A 3 -6.63 25.53 3.64
C ILE A 3 -5.28 24.99 3.17
N ASP A 4 -4.27 25.86 3.20
CA ASP A 4 -2.86 25.48 3.08
C ASP A 4 -2.56 24.45 4.16
N MET A 5 -2.47 23.20 3.75
CA MET A 5 -2.17 22.06 4.62
C MET A 5 -0.67 21.75 4.57
N GLU A 6 0.16 22.79 4.55
CA GLU A 6 1.57 22.68 4.94
C GLU A 6 1.60 22.60 6.46
N GLN A 7 1.29 21.42 7.00
CA GLN A 7 1.71 21.07 8.34
C GLN A 7 3.24 20.99 8.33
N THR A 8 3.87 22.12 8.64
CA THR A 8 5.24 22.18 9.13
C THR A 8 5.38 21.17 10.24
N LEU A 9 6.05 20.06 9.95
CA LEU A 9 6.60 19.15 10.94
C LEU A 9 7.57 19.96 11.81
N GLU A 10 7.06 20.54 12.91
CA GLU A 10 7.89 21.12 13.95
C GLU A 10 8.83 20.02 14.44
N LYS A 11 10.09 20.13 14.02
CA LYS A 11 11.17 19.24 14.44
C LYS A 11 11.44 19.51 15.91
N ASP A 12 10.98 18.61 16.77
CA ASP A 12 11.36 18.58 18.18
C ASP A 12 12.90 18.58 18.29
N PRO A 13 13.54 19.56 18.97
CA PRO A 13 15.00 19.74 18.95
C PRO A 13 15.80 18.60 19.59
N LYS A 14 15.15 17.60 20.19
CA LYS A 14 15.76 16.55 21.01
C LYS A 14 15.96 15.19 20.32
N SER A 15 15.55 14.98 19.07
CA SER A 15 15.89 13.75 18.33
C SER A 15 16.85 14.01 17.17
N LYS A 16 18.13 14.30 17.47
CA LYS A 16 19.21 14.48 16.48
C LYS A 16 19.91 13.18 16.07
N LEU A 17 19.25 12.04 16.19
CA LEU A 17 19.70 10.84 15.49
C LEU A 17 18.78 10.67 14.27
N PRO A 18 19.30 10.62 13.04
CA PRO A 18 18.48 10.19 11.91
C PRO A 18 17.93 8.81 12.29
N LEU A 19 16.60 8.67 12.31
CA LEU A 19 15.96 7.37 12.49
C LEU A 19 16.51 6.46 11.40
N LYS A 20 17.42 5.55 11.78
CA LYS A 20 18.05 4.62 10.85
C LYS A 20 17.03 3.54 10.54
N LEU A 21 16.16 3.84 9.57
CA LEU A 21 15.14 2.91 9.12
C LEU A 21 15.82 1.69 8.49
N VAL A 22 15.38 0.52 8.92
CA VAL A 22 15.75 -0.77 8.36
C VAL A 22 14.61 -1.24 7.47
N ILE A 23 14.91 -1.54 6.21
CA ILE A 23 13.90 -1.95 5.23
C ILE A 23 14.21 -3.34 4.70
N ASN A 24 13.23 -4.23 4.74
CA ASN A 24 13.35 -5.58 4.21
C ASN A 24 13.00 -5.58 2.71
N THR A 25 14.01 -5.84 1.87
CA THR A 25 13.90 -5.81 0.41
C THR A 25 13.99 -7.20 -0.22
N LYS A 26 14.03 -8.26 0.60
CA LYS A 26 14.13 -9.67 0.16
C LYS A 26 13.07 -10.06 -0.88
N LYS A 27 11.87 -9.47 -0.80
CA LYS A 27 10.73 -9.74 -1.69
C LYS A 27 10.63 -8.77 -2.88
N VAL A 28 11.63 -7.92 -3.09
CA VAL A 28 11.73 -7.04 -4.24
C VAL A 28 12.42 -7.77 -5.38
N THR A 29 11.61 -8.33 -6.29
CA THR A 29 12.12 -9.07 -7.45
C THR A 29 12.29 -8.19 -8.69
N LEU A 30 11.57 -7.07 -8.76
CA LEU A 30 11.64 -6.11 -9.85
C LEU A 30 12.17 -4.79 -9.29
N SER A 31 13.07 -4.14 -10.03
CA SER A 31 13.58 -2.80 -9.70
C SER A 31 14.43 -2.71 -8.42
N LYS A 32 15.21 -3.76 -8.12
CA LYS A 32 16.12 -3.77 -6.96
C LYS A 32 17.12 -2.60 -6.99
N GLU A 33 17.71 -2.31 -8.15
CA GLU A 33 18.64 -1.19 -8.35
C GLU A 33 18.01 0.17 -8.01
N THR A 34 16.76 0.39 -8.39
CA THR A 34 16.00 1.60 -8.02
C THR A 34 15.83 1.69 -6.51
N PHE A 35 15.57 0.56 -5.86
CA PHE A 35 15.39 0.50 -4.42
C PHE A 35 16.70 0.79 -3.66
N GLU A 36 17.81 0.21 -4.12
CA GLU A 36 19.15 0.46 -3.58
C GLU A 36 19.52 1.95 -3.70
N LEU A 37 19.20 2.60 -4.82
CA LEU A 37 19.39 4.04 -5.01
C LEU A 37 18.57 4.87 -4.01
N VAL A 38 17.30 4.52 -3.79
CA VAL A 38 16.42 5.18 -2.81
C VAL A 38 16.96 4.98 -1.38
N CYS A 39 17.35 3.76 -1.03
CA CYS A 39 17.92 3.45 0.28
C CYS A 39 19.21 4.25 0.53
N LYS A 40 20.11 4.30 -0.46
CA LYS A 40 21.35 5.09 -0.39
C LYS A 40 21.07 6.58 -0.25
N ALA A 41 20.15 7.14 -1.04
CA ALA A 41 19.79 8.56 -0.99
C ALA A 41 19.19 8.96 0.37
N ASN A 42 18.47 8.05 1.03
CA ASN A 42 17.81 8.31 2.31
C ASN A 42 18.58 7.78 3.53
N SER A 43 19.79 7.23 3.34
CA SER A 43 20.57 6.58 4.42
C SER A 43 19.82 5.46 5.15
N TRP A 44 18.93 4.75 4.44
CA TRP A 44 18.22 3.58 4.98
C TRP A 44 19.10 2.34 4.92
N LYS A 45 18.99 1.48 5.93
CA LYS A 45 19.68 0.20 5.97
C LYS A 45 18.80 -0.86 5.32
N GLU A 46 19.30 -1.56 4.31
CA GLU A 46 18.62 -2.74 3.78
C GLU A 46 18.92 -3.98 4.65
N THR A 47 17.93 -4.85 4.77
CA THR A 47 18.09 -6.16 5.37
C THR A 47 17.37 -7.21 4.54
N SER A 48 17.87 -8.44 4.60
CA SER A 48 17.16 -9.64 4.13
C SER A 48 16.71 -10.53 5.29
N VAL A 49 16.99 -10.11 6.53
CA VAL A 49 16.66 -10.84 7.75
C VAL A 49 15.30 -10.37 8.24
N GLU A 50 14.39 -11.31 8.47
CA GLU A 50 13.05 -11.04 9.00
C GLU A 50 13.13 -10.81 10.52
N GLY A 51 12.43 -9.80 11.01
CA GLY A 51 12.34 -9.41 12.43
C GLY A 51 13.10 -8.13 12.80
N GLU A 52 14.11 -7.73 12.03
CA GLU A 52 14.93 -6.53 12.31
C GLU A 52 14.41 -5.26 11.62
N GLU A 53 13.50 -5.39 10.67
CA GLU A 53 13.03 -4.30 9.82
C GLU A 53 11.99 -3.41 10.50
N ASN A 54 12.00 -2.14 10.11
CA ASN A 54 10.93 -1.18 10.37
C ASN A 54 9.91 -1.17 9.24
N ILE A 55 10.32 -1.55 8.02
CA ILE A 55 9.46 -1.54 6.84
C ILE A 55 9.64 -2.87 6.08
N ILE A 56 8.54 -3.53 5.73
CA ILE A 56 8.52 -4.63 4.76
C ILE A 56 8.08 -4.08 3.41
N TRP A 57 8.98 -4.12 2.44
CA TRP A 57 8.67 -3.75 1.06
C TRP A 57 8.49 -4.99 0.19
N SER A 58 7.33 -5.07 -0.48
CA SER A 58 6.99 -6.25 -1.30
C SER A 58 6.17 -5.88 -2.52
N CYS A 59 6.53 -6.50 -3.65
CA CYS A 59 5.75 -6.43 -4.88
C CYS A 59 4.48 -7.31 -4.81
N ARG A 60 4.44 -8.31 -3.92
CA ARG A 60 3.29 -9.21 -3.74
C ARG A 60 2.45 -8.84 -2.51
N ASN A 61 1.15 -9.14 -2.57
CA ASN A 61 0.25 -8.99 -1.42
C ASN A 61 0.64 -10.02 -0.35
N ASN A 62 1.18 -9.58 0.79
CA ASN A 62 1.57 -10.44 1.91
C ASN A 62 0.41 -10.60 2.91
N TYR A 63 -0.77 -10.96 2.43
CA TYR A 63 -1.99 -10.98 3.26
C TYR A 63 -1.88 -11.95 4.44
N GLU A 64 -1.28 -13.12 4.21
CA GLU A 64 -1.14 -14.17 5.24
C GLU A 64 -0.32 -13.69 6.44
N ASN A 65 0.71 -12.88 6.21
CA ASN A 65 1.57 -12.43 7.30
C ASN A 65 1.07 -11.14 7.97
N TYR A 66 0.14 -10.42 7.36
CA TYR A 66 -0.30 -9.11 7.84
C TYR A 66 -0.97 -9.18 9.22
N ARG A 67 -1.78 -10.23 9.46
CA ARG A 67 -2.46 -10.44 10.75
C ARG A 67 -1.46 -10.69 11.88
N GLU A 68 -0.51 -11.59 11.67
CA GLU A 68 0.52 -11.92 12.65
C GLU A 68 1.43 -10.72 12.95
N PHE A 69 1.75 -9.93 11.92
CA PHE A 69 2.64 -8.78 12.07
C PHE A 69 2.03 -7.58 12.78
N ILE A 70 0.76 -7.23 12.52
CA ILE A 70 0.11 -6.14 13.29
C ILE A 70 0.06 -6.49 14.77
N THR A 71 -0.21 -7.76 15.09
CA THR A 71 -0.37 -8.18 16.49
C THR A 71 0.94 -8.23 17.26
N THR A 72 2.09 -8.26 16.57
CA THR A 72 3.40 -8.51 17.20
C THR A 72 4.35 -7.32 17.14
N LYS A 73 4.19 -6.41 16.18
CA LYS A 73 5.12 -5.29 15.99
C LYS A 73 4.40 -4.02 15.55
N GLU A 74 3.92 -3.24 16.53
CA GLU A 74 3.16 -2.00 16.31
C GLU A 74 3.88 -0.97 15.43
N THR A 75 5.21 -0.99 15.41
CA THR A 75 6.04 -0.05 14.65
C THR A 75 6.40 -0.54 13.24
N LEU A 76 5.92 -1.71 12.82
CA LEU A 76 6.24 -2.29 11.51
C LEU A 76 5.30 -1.75 10.43
N ALA A 77 5.87 -1.14 9.40
CA ALA A 77 5.12 -0.63 8.26
C ALA A 77 5.19 -1.57 7.04
N PHE A 78 4.11 -1.57 6.25
CA PHE A 78 3.99 -2.35 5.02
C PHE A 78 3.82 -1.43 3.82
N SER A 79 4.45 -1.78 2.70
CA SER A 79 4.30 -1.03 1.44
C SER A 79 2.94 -1.21 0.76
N LYS A 80 2.10 -2.15 1.23
CA LYS A 80 0.79 -2.45 0.66
C LYS A 80 -0.25 -2.69 1.76
N PHE A 81 -1.42 -2.10 1.58
CA PHE A 81 -2.57 -2.37 2.45
C PHE A 81 -3.11 -3.79 2.21
N PRO A 82 -3.60 -4.45 3.28
CA PRO A 82 -4.32 -5.72 3.16
C PRO A 82 -5.56 -5.51 2.30
N GLN A 83 -5.94 -6.54 1.53
CA GLN A 83 -7.13 -6.52 0.67
C GLN A 83 -7.19 -5.38 -0.36
N SER A 84 -6.07 -4.71 -0.63
CA SER A 84 -5.94 -3.74 -1.74
C SER A 84 -6.28 -4.37 -3.10
N SER A 85 -6.32 -5.70 -3.21
CA SER A 85 -6.85 -6.42 -4.37
C SER A 85 -8.28 -6.03 -4.74
N MET A 86 -9.11 -5.68 -3.76
CA MET A 86 -10.51 -5.25 -3.98
C MET A 86 -10.64 -4.05 -4.92
N VAL A 87 -9.64 -3.17 -4.93
CA VAL A 87 -9.62 -1.96 -5.76
C VAL A 87 -8.57 -1.99 -6.86
N THR A 88 -7.61 -2.92 -6.82
CA THR A 88 -6.54 -3.03 -7.83
C THR A 88 -6.81 -4.10 -8.89
N HIS A 89 -7.61 -5.13 -8.58
CA HIS A 89 -8.02 -6.11 -9.58
C HIS A 89 -9.29 -5.65 -10.29
N LYS A 90 -9.25 -5.55 -11.62
CA LYS A 90 -10.34 -4.98 -12.43
C LYS A 90 -11.69 -5.68 -12.23
N ASN A 91 -11.70 -7.00 -12.05
CA ASN A 91 -12.93 -7.76 -11.79
C ASN A 91 -13.53 -7.40 -10.41
N LEU A 92 -12.71 -7.37 -9.35
CA LEU A 92 -13.18 -7.01 -8.01
C LEU A 92 -13.62 -5.54 -7.93
N LEU A 93 -12.84 -4.66 -8.57
CA LEU A 93 -13.16 -3.24 -8.66
C LEU A 93 -14.46 -3.02 -9.42
N GLY A 94 -14.64 -3.65 -10.59
CA GLY A 94 -15.84 -3.55 -11.40
C GLY A 94 -17.09 -4.01 -10.64
N PHE A 95 -16.98 -5.16 -9.95
CA PHE A 95 -18.02 -5.65 -9.06
C PHE A 95 -18.39 -4.62 -7.97
N LEU A 96 -17.38 -4.13 -7.24
CA LEU A 96 -17.57 -3.21 -6.13
C LEU A 96 -18.19 -1.89 -6.60
N MET A 97 -17.74 -1.35 -7.73
CA MET A 97 -18.24 -0.09 -8.28
C MET A 97 -19.67 -0.22 -8.78
N ASN A 98 -20.02 -1.33 -9.45
CA ASN A 98 -21.40 -1.60 -9.85
C ASN A 98 -22.31 -1.75 -8.62
N TYR A 99 -21.84 -2.44 -7.57
CA TYR A 99 -22.59 -2.59 -6.33
C TYR A 99 -22.85 -1.24 -5.68
N LEU A 100 -21.81 -0.40 -5.52
CA LEU A 100 -21.93 0.92 -4.91
C LEU A 100 -22.82 1.87 -5.75
N ARG A 101 -22.75 1.80 -7.08
CA ARG A 101 -23.61 2.58 -7.98
C ARG A 101 -25.10 2.30 -7.78
N ARG A 102 -25.48 1.09 -7.36
CA ARG A 102 -26.90 0.77 -7.06
C ARG A 102 -27.45 1.57 -5.89
N PHE A 103 -26.59 1.96 -4.93
CA PHE A 103 -27.00 2.72 -3.75
C PHE A 103 -26.71 4.22 -3.89
N TYR A 104 -25.63 4.59 -4.58
CA TYR A 104 -25.16 5.97 -4.72
C TYR A 104 -24.84 6.29 -6.20
N PRO A 105 -25.84 6.29 -7.10
CA PRO A 105 -25.61 6.38 -8.54
C PRO A 105 -24.89 7.66 -8.97
N GLU A 106 -25.20 8.80 -8.35
CA GLU A 106 -24.58 10.09 -8.68
C GLU A 106 -23.08 10.11 -8.33
N ALA A 107 -22.73 9.57 -7.16
CA ALA A 107 -21.35 9.54 -6.67
C ALA A 107 -20.45 8.58 -7.47
N TYR A 108 -21.02 7.54 -8.08
CA TYR A 108 -20.30 6.49 -8.82
C TYR A 108 -20.60 6.47 -10.33
N SER A 109 -21.10 7.59 -10.87
CA SER A 109 -21.37 7.80 -12.29
C SER A 109 -20.11 7.91 -13.15
N PHE A 110 -18.97 8.23 -12.54
CA PHE A 110 -17.67 8.35 -13.20
C PHE A 110 -17.08 7.01 -13.65
N VAL A 111 -17.58 5.90 -13.11
CA VAL A 111 -17.10 4.55 -13.47
C VAL A 111 -18.01 4.02 -14.59
N PRO A 112 -17.47 3.41 -15.66
CA PRO A 112 -18.30 2.73 -16.65
C PRO A 112 -18.99 1.51 -16.03
N THR A 113 -20.14 1.10 -16.59
CA THR A 113 -20.71 -0.22 -16.26
C THR A 113 -19.75 -1.30 -16.70
N THR A 114 -19.38 -2.18 -15.76
CA THR A 114 -18.47 -3.30 -16.00
C THR A 114 -19.25 -4.60 -15.94
N TYR A 115 -18.87 -5.61 -16.71
CA TYR A 115 -19.50 -6.92 -16.66
C TYR A 115 -18.46 -8.01 -16.40
N LEU A 116 -18.76 -8.93 -15.48
CA LEU A 116 -17.91 -10.03 -15.07
C LEU A 116 -18.18 -11.25 -15.94
N MET A 117 -17.37 -11.42 -16.97
CA MET A 117 -17.44 -12.61 -17.81
C MET A 117 -16.85 -13.84 -17.11
N PRO A 118 -17.43 -15.04 -17.30
CA PRO A 118 -18.62 -15.35 -18.10
C PRO A 118 -19.94 -15.20 -17.33
N LYS A 119 -19.90 -14.83 -16.04
CA LYS A 119 -21.08 -14.83 -15.15
C LYS A 119 -22.18 -13.86 -15.59
N GLU A 120 -21.79 -12.75 -16.19
CA GLU A 120 -22.69 -11.66 -16.58
C GLU A 120 -22.86 -11.54 -18.10
N THR A 121 -22.67 -12.65 -18.82
CA THR A 121 -22.75 -12.69 -20.29
C THR A 121 -24.14 -12.26 -20.81
N GLU A 122 -25.22 -12.60 -20.10
CA GLU A 122 -26.59 -12.25 -20.51
C GLU A 122 -26.95 -10.79 -20.26
N GLN A 123 -26.21 -10.08 -19.41
CA GLN A 123 -26.46 -8.67 -19.08
C GLN A 123 -25.58 -7.69 -19.85
N PHE A 124 -24.55 -8.20 -20.52
CA PHE A 124 -23.69 -7.43 -21.43
C PHE A 124 -24.41 -7.11 -22.73
#